data_AF-A0A1E9B5Z2-F1
#
_entry.id   AF-A0A1E9B5Z2-F1
#
_cell.length_a   1.000
_cell.length_b   1.000
_cell.length_c   1.000
_cell.angle_alpha   90.00
_cell.angle_beta   90.00
_cell.angle_gamma   90.00
#
_symmetry.space_group_name_H-M   'P 1'
#
loop_
_entity.id
_entity.type
_entity.pdbx_description
1 polymer ?
#
loop_
_entity_poly.entity_id
_entity_poly.type
_entity_poly.pdbx_seq_one_letter_code
_entity_poly.pdbx_strand_id
1 'polypeptide(L)'
;LEPIAETTGDRFSYGFRKKRRTMDAIRQIDTVLNRQHSPEWILEGDIKGCFDHISHDWLIENIPMDKTILRKWLKCGAVFNGKLFPTEEGTPQGGIISPTLANIALDGLQPLLAERFKRRFINYKTFHYKVNLIRYADDFIITGRDKELLENEVKPMVIEFLKERGLTLSEEKTTITNIYDGFDFLGFNVRKFDKRLYTSPSKDAQKRFRAKISDIVKGHKMCKQESLIRMLNPVITGWGNYYRYGASTNAFHGCDNHIYNLTKKWALRRHPKKRKSWVADKYWHEIRGRKWTFAWKYETKSKKVNYLTLKRLSDIHYTPYKQVKGEANPFDPEYDDYFFQRKEQQMLESLKGRKSLLYLWNKQKRTCPLCGKEIDCTKAWNVNEISVGGSIVRQLVHNNCYKRNKRNC
;
A
#
# COMPACT_ATOMS: atom_id res chain seq x y z
N LEU A 1 -4.55 19.93 13.48
CA LEU A 1 -5.44 19.53 12.36
C LEU A 1 -5.74 18.04 12.33
N GLU A 2 -4.75 17.14 12.43
CA GLU A 2 -5.01 15.70 12.26
C GLU A 2 -6.18 15.14 13.11
N PRO A 3 -6.37 15.50 14.40
CA PRO A 3 -7.53 15.02 15.16
C PRO A 3 -8.86 15.50 14.58
N ILE A 4 -8.92 16.76 14.15
CA ILE A 4 -10.13 17.34 13.56
C ILE A 4 -10.45 16.64 12.23
N ALA A 5 -9.45 16.53 11.35
CA ALA A 5 -9.60 15.87 10.05
C ALA A 5 -10.03 14.41 10.17
N GLU A 6 -9.56 13.70 11.19
CA GLU A 6 -9.94 12.29 11.40
C GLU A 6 -11.37 12.15 11.96
N THR A 7 -11.81 13.09 12.80
CA THR A 7 -13.16 13.11 13.38
C THR A 7 -14.22 13.54 12.36
N THR A 8 -13.94 14.56 11.56
CA THR A 8 -14.90 15.09 10.55
C THR A 8 -14.85 14.34 9.22
N GLY A 9 -13.79 13.56 8.99
CA GLY A 9 -13.54 12.96 7.68
C GLY A 9 -14.44 11.78 7.35
N ASP A 10 -14.63 11.54 6.05
CA ASP A 10 -15.56 10.53 5.54
C ASP A 10 -15.18 9.12 5.99
N ARG A 11 -16.16 8.29 6.41
CA ARG A 11 -15.88 6.94 6.96
C ARG A 11 -15.15 6.04 5.97
N PHE A 12 -15.46 6.15 4.68
CA PHE A 12 -14.88 5.35 3.59
C PHE A 12 -13.81 6.10 2.78
N SER A 13 -13.19 7.12 3.39
CA SER A 13 -11.94 7.71 2.93
C SER A 13 -10.74 7.07 3.66
N TYR A 14 -9.75 6.61 2.89
CA TYR A 14 -8.60 5.84 3.40
C TYR A 14 -7.24 6.47 3.11
N GLY A 15 -7.15 7.32 2.07
CA GLY A 15 -5.88 7.90 1.63
C GLY A 15 -5.27 8.84 2.66
N PHE A 16 -3.95 8.75 2.88
CA PHE A 16 -3.18 9.62 3.77
C PHE A 16 -3.69 9.77 5.21
N ARG A 17 -4.51 8.83 5.69
CA ARG A 17 -5.05 8.83 7.05
C ARG A 17 -4.30 7.90 7.98
N LYS A 18 -4.29 8.23 9.28
CA LYS A 18 -3.59 7.42 10.28
C LYS A 18 -4.22 6.04 10.38
N LYS A 19 -3.36 5.01 10.41
CA LYS A 19 -3.74 3.59 10.60
C LYS A 19 -4.63 2.99 9.51
N ARG A 20 -4.96 3.72 8.45
CA ARG A 20 -5.67 3.25 7.25
C ARG A 20 -4.68 2.97 6.13
N ARG A 21 -4.88 1.89 5.37
CA ARG A 21 -4.00 1.45 4.27
C ARG A 21 -4.82 1.27 2.98
N THR A 22 -4.15 1.19 1.83
CA THR A 22 -4.78 0.85 0.54
C THR A 22 -5.64 -0.41 0.64
N MET A 23 -5.19 -1.40 1.42
CA MET A 23 -5.92 -2.65 1.61
C MET A 23 -7.26 -2.49 2.34
N ASP A 24 -7.45 -1.43 3.14
CA ASP A 24 -8.76 -1.15 3.74
C ASP A 24 -9.78 -0.75 2.66
N ALA A 25 -9.36 0.05 1.67
CA ALA A 25 -10.20 0.39 0.52
C ALA A 25 -10.53 -0.85 -0.33
N ILE A 26 -9.53 -1.67 -0.67
CA ILE A 26 -9.75 -2.93 -1.43
C ILE A 26 -10.67 -3.89 -0.67
N ARG A 27 -10.56 -3.96 0.67
CA ARG A 27 -11.45 -4.81 1.48
C ARG A 27 -12.87 -4.24 1.57
N GLN A 28 -13.02 -2.91 1.56
CA GLN A 28 -14.32 -2.27 1.45
C GLN A 28 -14.99 -2.61 0.11
N ILE A 29 -14.23 -2.61 -0.99
CA ILE A 29 -14.71 -3.03 -2.31
C ILE A 29 -15.26 -4.45 -2.25
N ASP A 30 -14.52 -5.41 -1.69
CA ASP A 30 -14.99 -6.78 -1.53
C ASP A 30 -16.28 -6.85 -0.69
N THR A 31 -16.35 -6.07 0.39
CA THR A 31 -17.53 -6.04 1.27
C THR A 31 -18.79 -5.50 0.58
N VAL A 32 -18.63 -4.54 -0.34
CA VAL A 32 -19.74 -3.93 -1.10
C VAL A 32 -20.12 -4.77 -2.31
N LEU A 33 -19.14 -5.31 -3.03
CA LEU A 33 -19.33 -5.90 -4.36
C LEU A 33 -19.43 -7.44 -4.37
N ASN A 34 -18.98 -8.13 -3.34
CA ASN A 34 -19.00 -9.60 -3.27
C ASN A 34 -20.32 -10.18 -2.71
N ARG A 35 -21.38 -9.37 -2.66
CA ARG A 35 -22.71 -9.79 -2.20
C ARG A 35 -23.53 -10.35 -3.36
N GLN A 36 -24.52 -11.20 -3.05
CA GLN A 36 -25.43 -11.77 -4.05
C GLN A 36 -26.18 -10.69 -4.84
N HIS A 37 -26.65 -9.63 -4.16
CA HIS A 37 -27.31 -8.49 -4.78
C HIS A 37 -26.44 -7.21 -4.72
N SER A 38 -25.19 -7.31 -5.18
CA SER A 38 -24.27 -6.17 -5.26
C SER A 38 -24.71 -5.14 -6.33
N PRO A 39 -24.17 -3.90 -6.29
CA PRO A 39 -24.16 -3.04 -7.47
C PRO A 39 -23.27 -3.65 -8.56
N GLU A 40 -23.57 -3.33 -9.82
CA GLU A 40 -22.87 -3.88 -10.99
C GLU A 40 -22.12 -2.82 -11.79
N TRP A 41 -22.47 -1.55 -11.60
CA TRP A 41 -21.83 -0.43 -12.28
C TRP A 41 -20.96 0.36 -11.32
N ILE A 42 -19.80 0.78 -11.80
CA ILE A 42 -18.80 1.53 -11.05
C ILE A 42 -18.46 2.78 -11.84
N LEU A 43 -18.55 3.94 -11.19
CA LEU A 43 -17.96 5.19 -11.67
C LEU A 43 -16.56 5.26 -11.07
N GLU A 44 -15.56 5.15 -11.94
CA GLU A 44 -14.15 5.40 -11.62
C GLU A 44 -13.91 6.91 -11.74
N GLY A 45 -13.47 7.54 -10.65
CA GLY A 45 -13.23 8.97 -10.61
C GLY A 45 -11.78 9.28 -10.24
N ASP A 46 -11.16 10.18 -11.01
CA ASP A 46 -9.84 10.75 -10.75
C ASP A 46 -9.95 12.27 -10.85
N ILE A 47 -9.32 12.97 -9.92
CA ILE A 47 -9.35 14.44 -9.84
C ILE A 47 -8.11 14.99 -10.52
N LYS A 48 -8.31 15.86 -11.51
CA LYS A 48 -7.20 16.47 -12.26
C LYS A 48 -6.42 17.40 -11.35
N GLY A 49 -5.14 17.09 -11.12
CA GLY A 49 -4.22 17.93 -10.33
C GLY A 49 -4.77 18.27 -8.96
N CYS A 50 -5.26 17.27 -8.21
CA CYS A 50 -5.95 17.47 -6.93
C CYS A 50 -5.17 18.33 -5.94
N PHE A 51 -3.84 18.21 -5.88
CA PHE A 51 -3.05 19.05 -4.97
C PHE A 51 -2.77 20.44 -5.54
N ASP A 52 -2.83 20.62 -6.85
CA ASP A 52 -2.38 21.83 -7.55
C ASP A 52 -3.52 22.80 -7.85
N HIS A 53 -4.78 22.34 -7.84
CA HIS A 53 -5.95 23.15 -8.25
C HIS A 53 -6.95 23.45 -7.13
N ILE A 54 -6.68 23.07 -5.88
CA ILE A 54 -7.62 23.41 -4.79
C ILE A 54 -7.64 24.92 -4.59
N SER A 55 -8.84 25.50 -4.57
CA SER A 55 -9.06 26.92 -4.29
C SER A 55 -8.53 27.31 -2.91
N HIS A 56 -7.64 28.31 -2.87
CA HIS A 56 -7.11 28.85 -1.62
C HIS A 56 -8.19 29.49 -0.76
N ASP A 57 -9.14 30.19 -1.39
CA ASP A 57 -10.22 30.87 -0.67
C ASP A 57 -11.12 29.84 0.02
N TRP A 58 -11.48 28.77 -0.70
CA TRP A 58 -12.25 27.67 -0.12
C TRP A 58 -11.53 27.05 1.08
N LEU A 59 -10.22 26.78 0.95
CA LEU A 59 -9.40 26.22 2.05
C LEU A 59 -9.36 27.15 3.27
N ILE A 60 -9.17 28.45 3.05
CA ILE A 60 -9.08 29.45 4.13
C ILE A 60 -10.41 29.63 4.87
N GLU A 61 -11.53 29.47 4.16
CA GLU A 61 -12.87 29.57 4.75
C GLU A 61 -13.27 28.33 5.54
N ASN A 62 -12.94 27.14 5.02
CA ASN A 62 -13.49 25.88 5.53
C ASN A 62 -12.54 25.11 6.47
N ILE A 63 -11.23 25.42 6.50
CA ILE A 63 -10.29 24.73 7.38
C ILE A 63 -10.28 25.37 8.77
N PRO A 64 -10.50 24.59 9.85
CA PRO A 64 -10.45 25.08 11.23
C PRO A 64 -8.99 25.24 11.71
N MET A 65 -8.31 26.25 11.16
CA MET A 65 -6.96 26.67 11.50
C MET A 65 -6.88 28.20 11.49
N ASP A 66 -5.84 28.75 12.13
CA ASP A 66 -5.45 30.14 11.94
C ASP A 66 -5.29 30.48 10.44
N LYS A 67 -6.18 31.35 9.96
CA LYS A 67 -6.26 31.78 8.55
C LYS A 67 -5.01 32.52 8.08
N THR A 68 -4.31 33.21 8.98
CA THR A 68 -3.09 33.94 8.64
C THR A 68 -1.91 32.99 8.38
N ILE A 69 -1.77 31.96 9.21
CA ILE A 69 -0.76 30.92 9.05
C ILE A 69 -1.05 30.10 7.78
N LEU A 70 -2.31 29.68 7.60
CA LEU A 70 -2.72 28.92 6.43
C LEU A 70 -2.46 29.69 5.14
N ARG A 71 -2.83 30.99 5.08
CA ARG A 71 -2.56 31.84 3.92
C ARG A 71 -1.06 31.97 3.62
N LYS A 72 -0.21 32.09 4.66
CA LYS A 72 1.26 32.12 4.48
C LYS A 72 1.79 30.80 3.93
N TRP A 73 1.23 29.66 4.35
CA TRP A 73 1.61 28.34 3.85
C TRP A 73 1.12 28.05 2.43
N LEU A 74 -0.08 28.51 2.07
CA LEU A 74 -0.59 28.36 0.71
C LEU A 74 0.17 29.26 -0.28
N LYS A 75 0.56 30.47 0.16
CA LYS A 75 1.39 31.40 -0.64
C LYS A 75 2.87 31.04 -0.66
N CYS A 76 3.36 30.19 0.25
CA CYS A 76 4.76 29.80 0.22
C CYS A 76 4.99 28.86 -0.97
N GLY A 77 5.52 29.43 -2.04
CA GLY A 77 5.81 28.73 -3.27
C GLY A 77 6.72 27.51 -3.10
N ALA A 78 6.82 26.70 -4.15
CA ALA A 78 7.79 25.61 -4.18
C ALA A 78 9.17 26.15 -4.58
N VAL A 79 10.21 25.79 -3.82
CA VAL A 79 11.60 26.06 -4.23
C VAL A 79 12.11 24.86 -5.00
N PHE A 80 12.38 25.05 -6.29
CA PHE A 80 12.95 24.02 -7.16
C PHE A 80 14.20 24.58 -7.87
N ASN A 81 15.33 23.88 -7.74
CA ASN A 81 16.63 24.31 -8.27
C ASN A 81 17.01 25.77 -7.96
N GLY A 82 16.77 26.21 -6.72
CA GLY A 82 17.14 27.56 -6.27
C GLY A 82 16.24 28.70 -6.78
N LYS A 83 15.15 28.38 -7.50
CA LYS A 83 14.12 29.36 -7.90
C LYS A 83 12.84 29.14 -7.11
N LEU A 84 12.23 30.23 -6.64
CA LEU A 84 10.95 30.22 -5.95
C LEU A 84 9.85 30.33 -7.00
N PHE A 85 9.02 29.30 -7.10
CA PHE A 85 7.83 29.29 -7.95
C PHE A 85 6.63 29.66 -7.10
N PRO A 86 6.05 30.86 -7.25
CA PRO A 86 4.84 31.21 -6.51
C PRO A 86 3.71 30.25 -6.86
N THR A 87 2.92 29.88 -5.86
CA THR A 87 1.78 28.98 -5.99
C THR A 87 0.52 29.84 -5.96
N GLU A 88 -0.11 30.06 -7.11
CA GLU A 88 -1.35 30.86 -7.21
C GLU A 88 -2.60 30.04 -6.85
N GLU A 89 -2.56 28.72 -7.05
CA GLU A 89 -3.61 27.76 -6.67
C GLU A 89 -2.98 26.46 -6.14
N GLY A 90 -3.73 25.70 -5.32
CA GLY A 90 -3.27 24.43 -4.77
C GLY A 90 -2.42 24.51 -3.51
N THR A 91 -2.04 23.34 -2.99
CA THR A 91 -1.17 23.15 -1.84
C THR A 91 0.21 22.72 -2.31
N PRO A 92 1.32 23.21 -1.72
CA PRO A 92 2.66 22.83 -2.16
C PRO A 92 2.85 21.30 -2.15
N GLN A 93 3.12 20.71 -3.31
CA GLN A 93 3.30 19.28 -3.45
C GLN A 93 4.59 18.86 -2.70
N GLY A 94 4.43 18.11 -1.61
CA GLY A 94 5.54 17.75 -0.70
C GLY A 94 5.51 18.45 0.66
N GLY A 95 4.57 19.38 0.88
CA GLY A 95 4.25 19.87 2.22
C GLY A 95 3.64 18.76 3.09
N ILE A 96 4.12 18.61 4.33
CA ILE A 96 3.61 17.57 5.26
C ILE A 96 2.10 17.74 5.52
N ILE A 97 1.60 18.97 5.44
CA ILE A 97 0.20 19.31 5.69
C ILE A 97 -0.72 19.10 4.47
N SER A 98 -0.18 19.15 3.25
CA SER A 98 -0.95 19.11 2.00
C SER A 98 -1.91 17.91 1.91
N PRO A 99 -1.50 16.67 2.28
CA PRO A 99 -2.43 15.53 2.31
C PRO A 99 -3.62 15.69 3.27
N THR A 100 -3.40 16.36 4.41
CA THR A 100 -4.49 16.63 5.38
C THR A 100 -5.45 17.67 4.82
N LEU A 101 -4.95 18.73 4.17
CA LEU A 101 -5.79 19.76 3.54
C LEU A 101 -6.63 19.19 2.41
N ALA A 102 -6.02 18.39 1.52
CA ALA A 102 -6.73 17.73 0.43
C ALA A 102 -7.81 16.77 0.95
N ASN A 103 -7.54 16.05 2.05
CA ASN A 103 -8.57 15.19 2.65
C ASN A 103 -9.75 16.00 3.18
N ILE A 104 -9.51 17.08 3.95
CA ILE A 104 -10.58 17.95 4.45
C ILE A 104 -11.38 18.54 3.29
N ALA A 105 -10.71 18.93 2.20
CA ALA A 105 -11.38 19.47 1.03
C ALA A 105 -12.32 18.47 0.34
N LEU A 106 -11.91 17.21 0.26
CA LEU A 106 -12.67 16.15 -0.39
C LEU A 106 -13.67 15.43 0.53
N ASP A 107 -13.61 15.68 1.84
CA ASP A 107 -14.59 15.17 2.79
C ASP A 107 -15.94 15.91 2.64
N GLY A 108 -17.04 15.22 2.90
CA GLY A 108 -18.40 15.73 2.67
C GLY A 108 -19.08 15.15 1.43
N LEU A 109 -18.33 14.51 0.52
CA LEU A 109 -18.92 13.82 -0.62
C LEU A 109 -19.72 12.58 -0.18
N GLN A 110 -19.22 11.85 0.82
CA GLN A 110 -19.94 10.68 1.35
C GLN A 110 -21.32 11.04 1.95
N PRO A 111 -21.45 12.00 2.88
CA PRO A 111 -22.76 12.36 3.42
C PRO A 111 -23.69 12.97 2.36
N LEU A 112 -23.17 13.75 1.40
CA LEU A 112 -23.97 14.29 0.29
C LEU A 112 -24.64 13.18 -0.53
N LEU A 113 -23.86 12.16 -0.92
CA LEU A 113 -24.39 10.98 -1.63
C LEU A 113 -25.36 10.19 -0.76
N ALA A 114 -25.05 10.01 0.52
CA ALA A 114 -25.91 9.27 1.44
C ALA A 114 -27.26 9.99 1.67
N GLU A 115 -27.27 11.32 1.63
CA GLU A 115 -28.48 12.12 1.79
C GLU A 115 -29.39 12.06 0.56
N ARG A 116 -28.82 12.19 -0.64
CA ARG A 116 -29.59 12.13 -1.89
C ARG A 116 -30.16 10.74 -2.15
N PHE A 117 -29.35 9.71 -1.90
CA PHE A 117 -29.65 8.30 -2.23
C PHE A 117 -30.06 7.49 -0.99
N LYS A 118 -30.88 8.10 -0.11
CA LYS A 118 -31.47 7.41 1.04
C LYS A 118 -32.32 6.21 0.59
N ARG A 119 -32.39 5.20 1.45
CA ARG A 119 -33.27 4.05 1.25
C ARG A 119 -34.70 4.55 1.18
N ARG A 120 -35.43 4.14 0.14
CA ARG A 120 -36.85 4.48 -0.02
C ARG A 120 -37.69 3.27 0.27
N PHE A 121 -38.84 3.48 0.91
CA PHE A 121 -39.82 2.42 1.06
C PHE A 121 -40.85 2.57 -0.06
N ILE A 122 -40.88 1.60 -0.98
CA ILE A 122 -41.77 1.62 -2.16
C ILE A 122 -42.44 0.26 -2.23
N ASN A 123 -43.77 0.23 -2.30
CA ASN A 123 -44.58 -1.00 -2.45
C ASN A 123 -44.19 -2.11 -1.45
N TYR A 124 -44.14 -1.79 -0.16
CA TYR A 124 -43.79 -2.71 0.93
C TYR A 124 -42.38 -3.33 0.85
N LYS A 125 -41.50 -2.78 0.00
CA LYS A 125 -40.10 -3.20 -0.15
C LYS A 125 -39.16 -2.03 0.06
N THR A 126 -38.01 -2.30 0.68
CA THR A 126 -36.96 -1.31 0.83
C THR A 126 -36.17 -1.23 -0.48
N PHE A 127 -36.26 -0.10 -1.16
CA PHE A 127 -35.49 0.22 -2.35
C PHE A 127 -34.11 0.76 -1.95
N HIS A 128 -33.07 0.14 -2.51
CA HIS A 128 -31.68 0.50 -2.29
C HIS A 128 -31.06 1.00 -3.60
N TYR A 129 -30.61 2.26 -3.62
CA TYR A 129 -29.86 2.83 -4.76
C TYR A 129 -28.48 2.19 -4.96
N LYS A 130 -27.95 1.51 -3.92
CA LYS A 130 -26.63 0.86 -3.89
C LYS A 130 -25.47 1.81 -4.23
N VAL A 131 -25.63 3.09 -3.87
CA VAL A 131 -24.59 4.11 -4.02
C VAL A 131 -23.66 4.06 -2.81
N ASN A 132 -22.39 3.75 -3.05
CA ASN A 132 -21.35 3.72 -2.02
C ASN A 132 -20.09 4.39 -2.57
N LEU A 133 -19.54 5.32 -1.80
CA LEU A 133 -18.25 5.95 -2.09
C LEU A 133 -17.13 5.17 -1.42
N ILE A 134 -16.06 4.91 -2.16
CA ILE A 134 -14.79 4.40 -1.63
C ILE A 134 -13.70 5.31 -2.18
N ARG A 135 -13.03 6.06 -1.29
CA ARG A 135 -12.04 7.07 -1.66
C ARG A 135 -10.66 6.75 -1.10
N TYR A 136 -9.64 6.90 -1.93
CA TYR A 136 -8.24 6.87 -1.53
C TYR A 136 -7.55 8.11 -2.07
N ALA A 137 -7.53 9.17 -1.26
CA ALA A 137 -7.06 10.49 -1.67
C ALA A 137 -7.89 11.06 -2.83
N ASP A 138 -7.28 11.26 -3.99
CA ASP A 138 -7.84 11.75 -5.25
C ASP A 138 -8.49 10.65 -6.08
N ASP A 139 -8.01 9.41 -5.98
CA ASP A 139 -8.65 8.24 -6.59
C ASP A 139 -9.91 7.84 -5.81
N PHE A 140 -11.05 7.77 -6.46
CA PHE A 140 -12.27 7.25 -5.83
C PHE A 140 -13.11 6.43 -6.80
N ILE A 141 -13.97 5.60 -6.22
CA ILE A 141 -14.99 4.88 -6.95
C ILE A 141 -16.35 5.09 -6.30
N ILE A 142 -17.38 5.20 -7.13
CA ILE A 142 -18.77 5.24 -6.67
C ILE A 142 -19.52 4.08 -7.32
N THR A 143 -20.09 3.22 -6.51
CA THR A 143 -20.91 2.11 -7.01
C THR A 143 -22.31 2.58 -7.36
N GLY A 144 -22.97 1.95 -8.32
CA GLY A 144 -24.35 2.25 -8.69
C GLY A 144 -25.12 1.00 -9.11
N ARG A 145 -26.44 1.05 -9.04
CA ARG A 145 -27.30 -0.05 -9.53
C ARG A 145 -27.27 -0.15 -11.05
N ASP A 146 -27.32 0.98 -11.75
CA ASP A 146 -27.40 1.10 -13.21
C ASP A 146 -26.45 2.18 -13.70
N LYS A 147 -26.10 2.10 -14.98
CA LYS A 147 -25.25 3.09 -15.65
C LYS A 147 -25.88 4.49 -15.67
N GLU A 148 -27.17 4.59 -15.99
CA GLU A 148 -27.89 5.86 -16.10
C GLU A 148 -27.91 6.65 -14.78
N LEU A 149 -28.05 5.96 -13.64
CA LEU A 149 -27.98 6.59 -12.32
C LEU A 149 -26.60 7.26 -12.11
N LEU A 150 -25.53 6.57 -12.51
CA LEU A 150 -24.18 7.08 -12.38
C LEU A 150 -23.92 8.26 -13.33
N GLU A 151 -24.39 8.17 -14.57
CA GLU A 151 -24.20 9.21 -15.59
C GLU A 151 -25.02 10.47 -15.33
N ASN A 152 -26.30 10.33 -15.00
CA ASN A 152 -27.25 11.44 -14.99
C ASN A 152 -27.44 12.07 -13.60
N GLU A 153 -27.22 11.32 -12.52
CA GLU A 153 -27.41 11.84 -11.16
C GLU A 153 -26.10 11.95 -10.38
N VAL A 154 -25.31 10.88 -10.32
CA VAL A 154 -24.10 10.85 -9.48
C VAL A 154 -22.97 11.69 -10.06
N LYS A 155 -22.64 11.53 -11.33
CA LYS A 155 -21.53 12.25 -11.97
C LYS A 155 -21.72 13.78 -11.93
N PRO A 156 -22.90 14.35 -12.27
CA PRO A 156 -23.12 15.80 -12.17
C PRO A 156 -22.99 16.32 -10.73
N MET A 157 -23.51 15.57 -9.75
CA MET A 157 -23.39 15.92 -8.34
C MET A 157 -21.93 15.97 -7.87
N VAL A 158 -21.10 15.02 -8.32
CA VAL A 158 -19.67 15.01 -8.02
C VAL A 158 -18.96 16.20 -8.67
N ILE A 159 -19.32 16.54 -9.92
CA ILE A 159 -18.76 17.71 -10.63
C ILE A 159 -19.09 19.01 -9.89
N GLU A 160 -20.34 19.19 -9.47
CA GLU A 160 -20.78 20.37 -8.72
C GLU A 160 -20.04 20.49 -7.38
N PHE A 161 -19.96 19.38 -6.63
CA PHE A 161 -19.21 19.32 -5.38
C PHE A 161 -17.74 19.71 -5.57
N LEU A 162 -17.08 19.22 -6.62
CA LEU A 162 -15.68 19.55 -6.89
C LEU A 162 -15.51 20.99 -7.36
N LYS A 163 -16.44 21.52 -8.16
CA LYS A 163 -16.40 22.88 -8.70
C LYS A 163 -16.38 23.94 -7.60
N GLU A 164 -17.18 23.75 -6.53
CA GLU A 164 -17.15 24.64 -5.35
C GLU A 164 -15.76 24.74 -4.71
N ARG A 165 -14.95 23.69 -4.84
CA ARG A 165 -13.60 23.58 -4.26
C ARG A 165 -12.50 23.97 -5.24
N GLY A 166 -12.86 24.40 -6.45
CA GLY A 166 -11.92 24.70 -7.55
C GLY A 166 -11.40 23.45 -8.29
N LEU A 167 -11.96 22.27 -8.01
CA LEU A 167 -11.49 21.01 -8.55
C LEU A 167 -12.31 20.56 -9.77
N THR A 168 -11.68 19.78 -10.64
CA THR A 168 -12.32 19.20 -11.84
C THR A 168 -12.03 17.70 -11.95
N LEU A 169 -13.00 16.95 -12.47
CA LEU A 169 -12.80 15.55 -12.81
C LEU A 169 -11.93 15.43 -14.06
N SER A 170 -11.05 14.42 -14.08
CA SER A 170 -10.32 14.05 -15.28
C SER A 170 -11.26 13.27 -16.21
N GLU A 171 -11.80 13.91 -17.24
CA GLU A 171 -12.72 13.25 -18.19
C GLU A 171 -12.08 12.03 -18.88
N GLU A 172 -10.79 12.09 -19.18
CA GLU A 172 -10.05 11.00 -19.83
C GLU A 172 -9.93 9.75 -18.95
N LYS A 173 -9.89 9.92 -17.63
CA LYS A 173 -9.76 8.83 -16.66
C LYS A 173 -11.10 8.44 -16.01
N THR A 174 -12.11 9.30 -16.11
CA THR A 174 -13.40 9.08 -15.48
C THR A 174 -14.25 8.17 -16.37
N THR A 175 -14.27 6.88 -16.05
CA THR A 175 -15.00 5.87 -16.80
C THR A 175 -16.11 5.24 -15.97
N ILE A 176 -17.18 4.82 -16.65
CA ILE A 176 -18.22 4.01 -16.03
C ILE A 176 -18.11 2.60 -16.59
N THR A 177 -17.74 1.67 -15.72
CA THR A 177 -17.43 0.29 -16.08
C THR A 177 -18.37 -0.66 -15.38
N ASN A 178 -18.60 -1.80 -16.02
CA ASN A 178 -19.33 -2.90 -15.42
C ASN A 178 -18.34 -3.80 -14.65
N ILE A 179 -18.77 -4.29 -13.49
CA ILE A 179 -17.97 -5.16 -12.63
C ILE A 179 -17.54 -6.48 -13.30
N TYR A 180 -18.29 -6.98 -14.29
CA TYR A 180 -17.98 -8.20 -15.02
C TYR A 180 -16.89 -8.00 -16.07
N ASP A 181 -16.72 -6.79 -16.59
CA ASP A 181 -15.59 -6.41 -17.44
C ASP A 181 -14.33 -6.18 -16.58
N GLY A 182 -14.55 -5.61 -15.39
CA GLY A 182 -13.56 -5.36 -14.38
C GLY A 182 -12.90 -3.98 -14.54
N PHE A 183 -12.38 -3.47 -13.44
CA PHE A 183 -11.79 -2.14 -13.36
C PHE A 183 -10.50 -2.13 -12.53
N ASP A 184 -9.66 -1.12 -12.72
CA ASP A 184 -8.38 -1.01 -12.02
C ASP A 184 -8.45 0.06 -10.92
N PHE A 185 -8.17 -0.34 -9.68
CA PHE A 185 -8.15 0.57 -8.53
C PHE A 185 -6.95 0.27 -7.61
N LEU A 186 -6.14 1.29 -7.30
CA LEU A 186 -4.94 1.17 -6.44
C LEU A 186 -3.96 0.06 -6.86
N GLY A 187 -3.87 -0.19 -8.17
CA GLY A 187 -3.04 -1.23 -8.77
C GLY A 187 -3.61 -2.65 -8.67
N PHE A 188 -4.87 -2.81 -8.26
CA PHE A 188 -5.61 -4.05 -8.32
C PHE A 188 -6.64 -4.00 -9.45
N ASN A 189 -6.71 -5.06 -10.24
CA ASN A 189 -7.85 -5.31 -11.11
C ASN A 189 -8.94 -6.03 -10.30
N VAL A 190 -10.10 -5.40 -10.22
CA VAL A 190 -11.29 -5.90 -9.53
C VAL A 190 -12.27 -6.39 -10.58
N ARG A 191 -12.59 -7.68 -10.55
CA ARG A 191 -13.51 -8.29 -11.51
C ARG A 191 -14.38 -9.34 -10.86
N LYS A 192 -15.67 -9.33 -11.18
CA LYS A 192 -16.61 -10.36 -10.71
C LYS A 192 -16.74 -11.45 -11.77
N PHE A 193 -16.57 -12.69 -11.35
CA PHE A 193 -16.87 -13.87 -12.16
C PHE A 193 -18.01 -14.61 -11.47
N ASP A 194 -19.15 -14.70 -12.14
CA ASP A 194 -20.42 -15.19 -11.59
C ASP A 194 -20.78 -14.51 -10.26
N LYS A 195 -20.65 -15.25 -9.15
CA LYS A 195 -20.99 -14.81 -7.80
C LYS A 195 -19.78 -14.41 -6.95
N ARG A 196 -18.56 -14.54 -7.47
CA ARG A 196 -17.32 -14.28 -6.71
C ARG A 196 -16.55 -13.11 -7.28
N LEU A 197 -16.16 -12.20 -6.39
CA LEU A 197 -15.25 -11.11 -6.71
C LEU A 197 -13.79 -11.60 -6.62
N TYR A 198 -12.99 -11.24 -7.62
CA TYR A 198 -11.56 -11.47 -7.64
C TYR A 198 -10.84 -10.13 -7.70
N THR A 199 -9.90 -9.95 -6.77
CA THR A 199 -9.00 -8.79 -6.73
C THR A 199 -7.59 -9.27 -7.02
N SER A 200 -7.07 -8.97 -8.21
CA SER A 200 -5.75 -9.44 -8.64
C SER A 200 -4.83 -8.26 -8.99
N PRO A 201 -3.50 -8.42 -9.03
CA PRO A 201 -2.62 -7.33 -9.44
C PRO A 201 -2.93 -6.90 -10.88
N SER A 202 -3.11 -5.60 -11.14
CA SER A 202 -3.44 -5.11 -12.48
C SER A 202 -2.36 -5.42 -13.51
N LYS A 203 -2.72 -5.45 -14.79
CA LYS A 203 -1.75 -5.72 -15.88
C LYS A 203 -0.64 -4.69 -15.90
N ASP A 204 -0.97 -3.43 -15.65
CA ASP A 204 0.00 -2.34 -15.56
C ASP A 204 0.91 -2.47 -14.35
N ALA A 205 0.37 -2.84 -13.19
CA ALA A 205 1.20 -3.11 -12.01
C ALA A 205 2.19 -4.25 -12.25
N GLN A 206 1.75 -5.33 -12.92
CA GLN A 206 2.62 -6.43 -13.33
C GLN A 206 3.69 -5.97 -14.34
N LYS A 207 3.31 -5.14 -15.32
CA LYS A 207 4.24 -4.60 -16.34
C LYS A 207 5.30 -3.72 -15.70
N ARG A 208 4.91 -2.79 -14.82
CA ARG A 208 5.83 -1.92 -14.06
C ARG A 208 6.79 -2.72 -13.19
N PHE A 209 6.28 -3.76 -12.51
CA PHE A 209 7.12 -4.66 -11.71
C PHE A 209 8.16 -5.40 -12.56
N ARG A 210 7.73 -6.01 -13.67
CA ARG A 210 8.63 -6.72 -14.60
C ARG A 210 9.67 -5.79 -15.21
N ALA A 211 9.28 -4.57 -15.59
CA ALA A 211 10.19 -3.55 -16.08
C ALA A 211 11.27 -3.22 -15.04
N LYS A 212 10.86 -2.90 -13.80
CA LYS A 212 11.79 -2.61 -12.70
C LYS A 212 12.80 -3.74 -12.44
N ILE A 213 12.34 -4.99 -12.43
CA ILE A 213 13.22 -6.16 -12.27
C ILE A 213 14.19 -6.27 -13.46
N SER A 214 13.69 -6.10 -14.68
CA SER A 214 14.49 -6.10 -15.90
C SER A 214 15.58 -5.03 -15.85
N ASP A 215 15.24 -3.82 -15.42
CA ASP A 215 16.19 -2.70 -15.30
C ASP A 215 17.27 -2.99 -14.26
N ILE A 216 16.92 -3.57 -13.11
CA ILE A 216 17.91 -3.99 -12.11
C ILE A 216 18.88 -5.03 -12.69
N VAL A 217 18.36 -6.06 -13.36
CA VAL A 217 19.21 -7.14 -13.93
C VAL A 217 20.06 -6.62 -15.09
N LYS A 218 19.50 -5.75 -15.95
CA LYS A 218 20.18 -5.16 -17.11
C LYS A 218 21.16 -4.06 -16.72
N GLY A 219 20.94 -3.32 -15.64
CA GLY A 219 21.91 -2.36 -15.10
C GLY A 219 23.10 -3.06 -14.44
N HIS A 220 22.87 -4.22 -13.83
CA HIS A 220 23.88 -4.93 -13.04
C HIS A 220 24.40 -6.19 -13.75
N LYS A 221 24.75 -6.06 -15.03
CA LYS A 221 25.26 -7.15 -15.87
C LYS A 221 26.49 -7.85 -15.27
N MET A 222 27.45 -7.09 -14.73
CA MET A 222 28.73 -7.63 -14.26
C MET A 222 28.78 -7.94 -12.76
N CYS A 223 27.74 -7.61 -11.98
CA CYS A 223 27.77 -7.73 -10.53
C CYS A 223 27.94 -9.18 -10.02
N LYS A 224 28.30 -9.35 -8.75
CA LYS A 224 28.34 -10.67 -8.12
C LYS A 224 26.91 -11.21 -7.95
N GLN A 225 26.75 -12.53 -7.98
CA GLN A 225 25.45 -13.19 -7.78
C GLN A 225 24.80 -12.76 -6.45
N GLU A 226 25.59 -12.69 -5.38
CA GLU A 226 25.14 -12.22 -4.07
C GLU A 226 24.51 -10.82 -4.15
N SER A 227 25.21 -9.86 -4.77
CA SER A 227 24.73 -8.48 -4.93
C SER A 227 23.41 -8.44 -5.69
N LEU A 228 23.29 -9.22 -6.78
CA LEU A 228 22.06 -9.30 -7.57
C LEU A 228 20.89 -9.78 -6.71
N ILE A 229 21.08 -10.84 -5.93
CA ILE A 229 20.04 -11.39 -5.05
C ILE A 229 19.65 -10.36 -3.98
N ARG A 230 20.61 -9.66 -3.39
CA ARG A 230 20.35 -8.60 -2.39
C ARG A 230 19.57 -7.42 -2.95
N MET A 231 19.75 -7.07 -4.23
CA MET A 231 18.98 -6.01 -4.89
C MET A 231 17.56 -6.46 -5.28
N LEU A 232 17.41 -7.69 -5.76
CA LEU A 232 16.10 -8.21 -6.20
C LEU A 232 15.18 -8.55 -5.03
N ASN A 233 15.71 -9.17 -3.96
CA ASN A 233 14.91 -9.67 -2.85
C ASN A 233 14.01 -8.61 -2.19
N PRO A 234 14.45 -7.37 -1.90
CA PRO A 234 13.58 -6.33 -1.35
C PRO A 234 12.44 -5.94 -2.29
N VAL A 235 12.71 -5.84 -3.59
CA VAL A 235 11.70 -5.48 -4.60
C VAL A 235 10.64 -6.57 -4.73
N ILE A 236 11.08 -7.83 -4.82
CA ILE A 236 10.20 -9.01 -4.87
C ILE A 236 9.36 -9.10 -3.59
N THR A 237 10.00 -8.98 -2.43
CA THR A 237 9.32 -9.07 -1.12
C THR A 237 8.30 -7.95 -0.95
N GLY A 238 8.65 -6.71 -1.30
CA GLY A 238 7.77 -5.55 -1.16
C GLY A 238 6.53 -5.68 -2.04
N TRP A 239 6.71 -6.00 -3.31
CA TRP A 239 5.61 -6.16 -4.26
C TRP A 239 4.70 -7.33 -3.86
N GLY A 240 5.29 -8.48 -3.52
CA GLY A 240 4.51 -9.64 -3.06
C GLY A 240 3.76 -9.39 -1.75
N ASN A 241 4.34 -8.66 -0.79
CA ASN A 241 3.66 -8.31 0.46
C ASN A 241 2.48 -7.36 0.26
N TYR A 242 2.54 -6.48 -0.74
CA TYR A 242 1.42 -5.60 -1.10
C TYR A 242 0.26 -6.39 -1.70
N TYR A 243 0.56 -7.30 -2.64
CA TYR A 243 -0.44 -8.05 -3.38
C TYR A 243 -0.89 -9.37 -2.72
N ARG A 244 -0.33 -9.76 -1.56
CA ARG A 244 -0.66 -11.03 -0.87
C ARG A 244 -2.12 -11.17 -0.43
N TYR A 245 -2.85 -10.07 -0.35
CA TYR A 245 -4.22 -10.02 0.17
C TYR A 245 -5.29 -10.23 -0.92
N GLY A 246 -4.88 -10.41 -2.18
CA GLY A 246 -5.76 -10.67 -3.31
C GLY A 246 -5.51 -12.03 -3.95
N ALA A 247 -6.25 -12.31 -5.02
CA ALA A 247 -6.09 -13.47 -5.91
C ALA A 247 -4.85 -13.33 -6.81
N SER A 248 -3.66 -13.39 -6.20
CA SER A 248 -2.40 -13.02 -6.85
C SER A 248 -1.57 -14.20 -7.37
N THR A 249 -1.99 -15.44 -7.13
CA THR A 249 -1.25 -16.67 -7.45
C THR A 249 -0.79 -16.73 -8.92
N ASN A 250 -1.68 -16.47 -9.88
CA ASN A 250 -1.35 -16.53 -11.30
C ASN A 250 -0.40 -15.39 -11.72
N ALA A 251 -0.61 -14.18 -11.20
CA ALA A 251 0.27 -13.04 -11.43
C ALA A 251 1.67 -13.29 -10.86
N PHE A 252 1.75 -13.93 -9.68
CA PHE A 252 3.00 -14.29 -9.01
C PHE A 252 3.79 -15.32 -9.83
N HIS A 253 3.15 -16.39 -10.29
CA HIS A 253 3.80 -17.36 -11.18
C HIS A 253 4.32 -16.73 -12.48
N GLY A 254 3.51 -15.86 -13.12
CA GLY A 254 3.93 -15.16 -14.33
C GLY A 254 5.14 -14.25 -14.10
N CYS A 255 5.21 -13.57 -12.95
CA CYS A 255 6.34 -12.73 -12.58
C CYS A 255 7.58 -13.54 -12.18
N ASP A 256 7.42 -14.64 -11.45
CA ASP A 256 8.53 -15.55 -11.10
C ASP A 256 9.15 -16.20 -12.34
N ASN A 257 8.33 -16.59 -13.33
CA ASN A 257 8.85 -17.07 -14.62
C ASN A 257 9.66 -15.99 -15.35
N HIS A 258 9.20 -14.74 -15.32
CA HIS A 258 9.96 -13.62 -15.89
C HIS A 258 11.31 -13.43 -15.19
N ILE A 259 11.32 -13.44 -13.85
CA ILE A 259 12.54 -13.36 -13.03
C ILE A 259 13.50 -14.52 -13.35
N TYR A 260 12.98 -15.74 -13.47
CA TYR A 260 13.75 -16.92 -13.83
C TYR A 260 14.42 -16.76 -15.20
N ASN A 261 13.67 -16.32 -16.21
CA ASN A 261 14.21 -16.11 -17.55
C ASN A 261 15.28 -15.01 -17.59
N LEU A 262 15.12 -13.93 -16.82
CA LEU A 262 16.12 -12.87 -16.71
C LEU A 262 17.40 -13.36 -16.02
N THR A 263 17.28 -14.06 -14.89
CA THR A 263 18.44 -14.61 -14.17
C THR A 263 19.15 -15.68 -14.99
N LYS A 264 18.41 -16.50 -15.75
CA LYS A 264 18.96 -17.44 -16.75
C LYS A 264 19.79 -16.73 -17.81
N LYS A 265 19.24 -15.70 -18.46
CA LYS A 265 19.97 -14.89 -19.46
C LYS A 265 21.21 -14.23 -18.85
N TRP A 266 21.08 -13.69 -17.64
CA TRP A 266 22.19 -13.08 -16.92
C TRP A 266 23.33 -14.08 -16.65
N ALA A 267 23.01 -15.29 -16.18
CA ALA A 267 23.99 -16.32 -15.86
C ALA A 267 24.71 -16.86 -17.10
N LEU A 268 23.96 -17.15 -18.18
CA LEU A 268 24.52 -17.63 -19.44
C LEU A 268 25.48 -16.62 -20.07
N ARG A 269 25.12 -15.33 -20.04
CA ARG A 269 25.97 -14.26 -20.57
C ARG A 269 27.32 -14.14 -19.86
N ARG A 270 27.41 -14.52 -18.58
CA ARG A 270 28.68 -14.50 -17.83
C ARG A 270 29.62 -15.63 -18.21
N HIS A 271 29.14 -16.68 -18.87
CA HIS A 271 29.93 -17.87 -19.19
C HIS A 271 29.67 -18.33 -20.63
N PRO A 272 30.00 -17.51 -21.64
CA PRO A 272 29.71 -17.82 -23.04
C PRO A 272 30.40 -19.10 -23.54
N LYS A 273 31.56 -19.44 -22.96
CA LYS A 273 32.35 -20.63 -23.33
C LYS A 273 32.00 -21.90 -22.52
N LYS A 274 31.06 -21.84 -21.57
CA LYS A 274 30.70 -22.99 -20.72
C LYS A 274 29.39 -23.64 -21.20
N ARG A 275 29.28 -24.95 -20.98
CA ARG A 275 28.04 -25.69 -21.25
C ARG A 275 26.90 -25.18 -20.36
N LYS A 276 25.66 -25.24 -20.87
CA LYS A 276 24.46 -24.78 -20.16
C LYS A 276 24.24 -25.54 -18.84
N SER A 277 24.56 -26.84 -18.80
CA SER A 277 24.51 -27.66 -17.57
C SER A 277 25.43 -27.13 -16.49
N TRP A 278 26.69 -26.84 -16.83
CA TRP A 278 27.65 -26.27 -15.87
C TRP A 278 27.18 -24.93 -15.30
N VAL A 279 26.55 -24.08 -16.13
CA VAL A 279 25.95 -22.82 -15.66
C VAL A 279 24.76 -23.09 -14.73
N ALA A 280 23.93 -24.08 -15.05
CA ALA A 280 22.83 -24.49 -14.17
C ALA A 280 23.35 -24.92 -12.79
N ASP A 281 24.31 -25.84 -12.74
CA ASP A 281 24.87 -26.40 -11.51
C ASP A 281 25.57 -25.34 -10.64
N LYS A 282 26.16 -24.33 -11.29
CA LYS A 282 26.85 -23.23 -10.59
C LYS A 282 25.90 -22.27 -9.87
N TYR A 283 24.77 -21.92 -10.49
CA TYR A 283 23.91 -20.82 -10.02
C TYR A 283 22.57 -21.27 -9.44
N TRP A 284 22.11 -22.46 -9.80
CA TRP A 284 20.87 -23.05 -9.33
C TRP A 284 21.15 -24.28 -8.48
N HIS A 285 20.50 -24.36 -7.34
CA HIS A 285 20.70 -25.43 -6.38
C HIS A 285 19.37 -26.05 -5.97
N GLU A 286 19.45 -27.29 -5.48
CA GLU A 286 18.36 -27.93 -4.76
C GLU A 286 18.44 -27.54 -3.29
N ILE A 287 17.44 -26.80 -2.81
CA ILE A 287 17.40 -26.29 -1.44
C ILE A 287 16.06 -26.66 -0.83
N ARG A 288 16.09 -27.45 0.26
CA ARG A 288 14.88 -27.92 0.97
C ARG A 288 13.89 -28.64 0.03
N GLY A 289 14.40 -29.54 -0.81
CA GLY A 289 13.61 -30.30 -1.79
C GLY A 289 13.16 -29.50 -3.03
N ARG A 290 13.48 -28.20 -3.11
CA ARG A 290 13.13 -27.36 -4.26
C ARG A 290 14.30 -27.22 -5.22
N LYS A 291 14.16 -27.84 -6.39
CA LYS A 291 15.09 -27.72 -7.53
C LYS A 291 15.03 -26.33 -8.18
N TRP A 292 16.07 -25.99 -8.92
CA TRP A 292 16.17 -24.74 -9.68
C TRP A 292 16.03 -23.49 -8.81
N THR A 293 16.61 -23.48 -7.61
CA THR A 293 16.64 -22.29 -6.76
C THR A 293 17.88 -21.47 -7.06
N PHE A 294 17.70 -20.26 -7.62
CA PHE A 294 18.82 -19.34 -7.86
C PHE A 294 19.38 -18.86 -6.52
N ALA A 295 20.61 -19.26 -6.20
CA ALA A 295 21.17 -19.02 -4.88
C ALA A 295 22.69 -18.92 -4.90
N TRP A 296 23.23 -18.03 -4.06
CA TRP A 296 24.67 -17.90 -3.87
C TRP A 296 25.12 -18.75 -2.68
N LYS A 297 25.98 -19.74 -2.94
CA LYS A 297 26.60 -20.61 -1.93
C LYS A 297 27.75 -19.87 -1.23
N TYR A 298 27.77 -19.86 0.09
CA TYR A 298 28.86 -19.29 0.89
C TYR A 298 29.15 -20.15 2.12
N GLU A 299 30.38 -20.05 2.63
CA GLU A 299 30.83 -20.76 3.80
C GLU A 299 30.94 -19.81 5.00
N THR A 300 30.50 -20.27 6.16
CA THR A 300 30.59 -19.51 7.42
C THR A 300 31.87 -19.88 8.17
N LYS A 301 32.27 -19.06 9.15
CA LYS A 301 33.44 -19.34 10.02
C LYS A 301 33.42 -20.75 10.64
N SER A 302 32.25 -21.34 10.82
CA SER A 302 32.06 -22.70 11.32
C SER A 302 32.12 -23.81 10.24
N LYS A 303 32.69 -23.53 9.05
CA LYS A 303 32.74 -24.43 7.88
C LYS A 303 31.37 -24.98 7.42
N LYS A 304 30.27 -24.33 7.82
CA LYS A 304 28.92 -24.69 7.38
C LYS A 304 28.59 -23.95 6.09
N VAL A 305 28.23 -24.73 5.06
CA VAL A 305 27.73 -24.23 3.79
C VAL A 305 26.34 -23.65 3.99
N ASN A 306 26.15 -22.41 3.56
CA ASN A 306 24.88 -21.71 3.57
C ASN A 306 24.56 -21.15 2.18
N TYR A 307 23.29 -20.80 1.97
CA TYR A 307 22.80 -20.28 0.71
C TYR A 307 22.05 -18.97 0.92
N LEU A 308 22.42 -17.94 0.16
CA LEU A 308 21.59 -16.76 -0.01
C LEU A 308 20.68 -16.99 -1.22
N THR A 309 19.40 -17.25 -0.97
CA THR A 309 18.43 -17.60 -2.01
C THR A 309 17.70 -16.37 -2.55
N LEU A 310 17.38 -16.41 -3.85
CA LEU A 310 16.41 -15.50 -4.44
C LEU A 310 15.00 -15.90 -3.96
N LYS A 311 14.28 -14.94 -3.39
CA LYS A 311 12.90 -15.13 -2.96
C LYS A 311 11.99 -15.26 -4.17
N ARG A 312 10.92 -16.05 -4.01
CA ARG A 312 9.87 -16.22 -5.03
C ARG A 312 8.57 -15.60 -4.55
N LEU A 313 7.80 -15.06 -5.48
CA LEU A 313 6.48 -14.54 -5.20
C LEU A 313 5.51 -15.67 -4.86
N SER A 314 5.65 -16.83 -5.50
CA SER A 314 4.84 -18.02 -5.21
C SER A 314 4.96 -18.56 -3.79
N ASP A 315 5.99 -18.16 -3.04
CA ASP A 315 6.15 -18.53 -1.62
C ASP A 315 5.30 -17.66 -0.69
N ILE A 316 4.73 -16.58 -1.20
CA ILE A 316 3.93 -15.64 -0.43
C ILE A 316 2.49 -16.14 -0.43
N HIS A 317 2.07 -16.71 0.70
CA HIS A 317 0.72 -17.20 0.87
C HIS A 317 -0.29 -16.07 1.01
N TYR A 318 -1.49 -16.34 0.49
CA TYR A 318 -2.66 -15.51 0.72
C TYR A 318 -2.89 -15.34 2.22
N THR A 319 -3.26 -14.13 2.63
CA THR A 319 -3.62 -13.84 4.01
C THR A 319 -4.86 -12.98 4.00
N PRO A 320 -5.95 -13.38 4.68
CA PRO A 320 -7.13 -12.54 4.79
C PRO A 320 -6.77 -11.21 5.45
N TYR A 321 -7.15 -10.09 4.82
CA TYR A 321 -6.95 -8.77 5.41
C TYR A 321 -8.14 -8.39 6.28
N LYS A 322 -7.88 -8.04 7.55
CA LYS A 322 -8.90 -7.52 8.45
C LYS A 322 -8.97 -6.01 8.33
N GLN A 323 -10.06 -5.49 7.75
CA GLN A 323 -10.30 -4.06 7.59
C GLN A 323 -10.33 -3.32 8.94
N VAL A 324 -9.89 -2.06 8.94
CA VAL A 324 -10.14 -1.12 10.05
C VAL A 324 -11.63 -0.78 10.12
N LYS A 325 -12.20 -0.66 11.32
CA LYS A 325 -13.58 -0.21 11.50
C LYS A 325 -13.72 1.21 10.95
N GLY A 326 -14.75 1.48 10.16
CA GLY A 326 -14.92 2.80 9.52
C GLY A 326 -15.02 3.98 10.51
N GLU A 327 -15.59 3.72 11.69
CA GLU A 327 -15.78 4.69 12.78
C GLU A 327 -14.56 4.80 13.70
N ALA A 328 -13.57 3.90 13.58
CA ALA A 328 -12.43 3.92 14.49
C ALA A 328 -11.56 5.15 14.25
N ASN A 329 -11.44 5.96 15.31
CA ASN A 329 -10.64 7.17 15.34
C ASN A 329 -9.40 6.95 16.24
N PRO A 330 -8.16 7.02 15.70
CA PRO A 330 -6.93 6.89 16.49
C PRO A 330 -6.69 7.94 17.58
N PHE A 331 -7.51 8.99 17.64
CA PHE A 331 -7.43 10.04 18.66
C PHE A 331 -8.54 9.95 19.71
N ASP A 332 -9.47 9.01 19.54
CA ASP A 332 -10.56 8.77 20.48
C ASP A 332 -10.17 7.63 21.44
N PRO A 333 -10.13 7.88 22.77
CA PRO A 333 -9.77 6.88 23.77
C PRO A 333 -10.60 5.60 23.71
N GLU A 334 -11.84 5.64 23.21
CA GLU A 334 -12.67 4.44 23.06
C GLU A 334 -12.01 3.38 22.16
N TYR A 335 -11.20 3.81 21.19
CA TYR A 335 -10.54 2.93 20.23
C TYR A 335 -9.09 2.57 20.58
N ASP A 336 -8.55 3.01 21.72
CA ASP A 336 -7.16 2.74 22.11
C ASP A 336 -6.88 1.23 22.19
N ASP A 337 -7.75 0.49 22.88
CA ASP A 337 -7.65 -0.98 23.00
C ASP A 337 -7.75 -1.66 21.63
N TYR A 338 -8.64 -1.15 20.77
CA TYR A 338 -8.81 -1.67 19.42
C TYR A 338 -7.53 -1.52 18.58
N PHE A 339 -6.91 -0.33 18.61
CA PHE A 339 -5.67 -0.09 17.88
C PHE A 339 -4.47 -0.79 18.51
N PHE A 340 -4.46 -0.97 19.83
CA PHE A 340 -3.45 -1.76 20.54
C PHE A 340 -3.48 -3.22 20.09
N GLN A 341 -4.66 -3.87 20.14
CA GLN A 341 -4.84 -5.25 19.69
C GLN A 341 -4.46 -5.43 18.22
N ARG A 342 -4.79 -4.46 17.36
CA ARG A 342 -4.39 -4.50 15.93
C ARG A 342 -2.89 -4.37 15.73
N LYS A 343 -2.20 -3.49 16.46
CA LYS A 343 -0.73 -3.39 16.41
C LYS A 343 -0.09 -4.71 16.81
N GLU A 344 -0.60 -5.33 17.87
CA GLU A 344 -0.15 -6.64 18.34
C GLU A 344 -0.34 -7.72 17.27
N GLN A 345 -1.53 -7.81 16.68
CA GLN A 345 -1.81 -8.78 15.60
C GLN A 345 -0.86 -8.59 14.41
N GLN A 346 -0.63 -7.34 13.98
CA GLN A 346 0.32 -7.04 12.90
C GLN A 346 1.75 -7.47 13.23
N MET A 347 2.17 -7.28 14.49
CA MET A 347 3.48 -7.71 14.94
C MET A 347 3.59 -9.24 14.96
N LEU A 348 2.59 -9.94 15.50
CA LEU A 348 2.52 -11.40 15.51
C LEU A 348 2.56 -11.98 14.09
N GLU A 349 1.82 -11.40 13.15
CA GLU A 349 1.86 -11.79 11.74
C GLU A 349 3.24 -11.59 11.11
N SER A 350 3.91 -10.48 11.43
CA SER A 350 5.27 -10.20 10.94
C SER A 350 6.31 -11.17 11.49
N LEU A 351 6.07 -11.70 12.69
CA LEU A 351 6.92 -12.67 13.39
C LEU A 351 6.52 -14.13 13.13
N LYS A 352 5.46 -14.38 12.37
CA LYS A 352 4.97 -15.73 12.07
C LYS A 352 6.09 -16.57 11.45
N GLY A 353 6.35 -17.73 12.05
CA GLY A 353 7.44 -18.64 11.65
C GLY A 353 8.83 -18.26 12.17
N ARG A 354 8.99 -17.17 12.94
CA ARG A 354 10.27 -16.72 13.53
C ARG A 354 10.24 -16.85 15.06
N LYS A 355 10.19 -18.10 15.56
CA LYS A 355 10.03 -18.42 17.00
C LYS A 355 11.02 -17.69 17.92
N SER A 356 12.28 -17.56 17.51
CA SER A 356 13.30 -16.86 18.29
C SER A 356 13.01 -15.36 18.46
N LEU A 357 12.54 -14.69 17.41
CA LEU A 357 12.20 -13.28 17.46
C LEU A 357 10.91 -13.04 18.26
N LEU A 358 9.94 -13.94 18.13
CA LEU A 358 8.72 -13.92 18.95
C LEU A 358 9.05 -14.04 20.45
N TYR A 359 9.95 -14.97 20.79
CA TYR A 359 10.44 -15.11 22.16
C TYR A 359 11.11 -13.82 22.67
N LEU A 360 12.00 -13.20 21.88
CA LEU A 360 12.66 -11.94 22.25
C LEU A 360 11.65 -10.79 22.46
N TRP A 361 10.68 -10.68 21.56
CA TRP A 361 9.65 -9.64 21.64
C TRP A 361 8.80 -9.77 22.91
N ASN A 362 8.39 -11.00 23.24
CA ASN A 362 7.65 -11.28 24.48
C ASN A 362 8.51 -11.07 25.74
N LYS A 363 9.77 -11.55 25.73
CA LYS A 363 10.71 -11.39 26.85
C LYS A 363 10.97 -9.93 27.20
N GLN A 364 11.00 -9.04 26.20
CA GLN A 364 11.23 -7.61 26.38
C GLN A 364 9.96 -6.80 26.67
N LYS A 365 8.84 -7.47 27.00
CA LYS A 365 7.54 -6.80 27.18
C LYS A 365 7.20 -5.85 26.02
N ARG A 366 7.57 -6.23 24.79
CA ARG A 366 7.33 -5.47 23.55
C ARG A 366 8.04 -4.11 23.47
N THR A 367 8.99 -3.81 24.36
CA THR A 367 9.71 -2.53 24.38
C THR A 367 11.14 -2.68 23.87
N CYS A 368 11.70 -1.58 23.37
CA CYS A 368 13.09 -1.49 23.00
C CYS A 368 13.93 -1.19 24.25
N PRO A 369 14.89 -2.05 24.63
CA PRO A 369 15.70 -1.85 25.82
C PRO A 369 16.63 -0.62 25.74
N LEU A 370 16.90 -0.09 24.53
CA LEU A 370 17.77 1.07 24.33
C LEU A 370 17.04 2.42 24.41
N CYS A 371 15.75 2.47 24.11
CA CYS A 371 15.01 3.75 24.09
C CYS A 371 13.69 3.72 24.87
N GLY A 372 13.32 2.59 25.47
CA GLY A 372 12.07 2.41 26.21
C GLY A 372 10.80 2.39 25.35
N LYS A 373 10.89 2.73 24.06
CA LYS A 373 9.72 2.81 23.17
C LYS A 373 9.27 1.42 22.70
N GLU A 374 7.98 1.27 22.45
CA GLU A 374 7.39 0.05 21.90
C GLU A 374 8.03 -0.37 20.56
N ILE A 375 8.20 -1.68 20.38
CA ILE A 375 8.59 -2.29 19.11
C ILE A 375 7.34 -2.82 18.43
N ASP A 376 6.98 -2.17 17.33
CA ASP A 376 5.90 -2.55 16.43
C ASP A 376 6.42 -2.71 14.98
N CYS A 377 5.50 -2.94 14.06
CA CYS A 377 5.81 -3.06 12.62
C CYS A 377 5.99 -1.72 11.90
N THR A 378 5.79 -0.58 12.58
CA THR A 378 5.88 0.75 11.93
C THR A 378 7.33 1.20 11.78
N LYS A 379 8.20 0.79 12.70
CA LYS A 379 9.62 1.10 12.68
C LYS A 379 10.42 -0.14 12.36
N ALA A 380 11.42 0.00 11.49
CA ALA A 380 12.39 -1.06 11.27
C ALA A 380 13.11 -1.40 12.58
N TRP A 381 13.30 -2.69 12.83
CA TRP A 381 13.99 -3.23 13.99
C TRP A 381 15.11 -4.18 13.55
N ASN A 382 16.06 -4.42 14.46
CA ASN A 382 17.21 -5.30 14.28
C ASN A 382 17.47 -6.09 15.57
N VAL A 383 18.21 -7.18 15.45
CA VAL A 383 18.70 -7.95 16.61
C VAL A 383 20.08 -7.41 16.98
N ASN A 384 20.20 -6.90 18.20
CA ASN A 384 21.46 -6.57 18.84
C ASN A 384 21.97 -7.77 19.63
N GLU A 385 23.28 -7.99 19.60
CA GLU A 385 23.97 -9.03 20.37
C GLU A 385 24.89 -8.31 21.37
N ILE A 386 24.73 -8.61 22.66
CA ILE A 386 25.48 -7.99 23.76
C ILE A 386 26.18 -9.12 24.53
N SER A 387 27.45 -8.92 24.90
CA SER A 387 28.16 -9.83 25.80
C SER A 387 27.89 -9.41 27.25
N VAL A 388 27.22 -10.26 28.02
CA VAL A 388 26.98 -10.04 29.46
C VAL A 388 27.56 -11.25 30.19
N GLY A 389 28.61 -11.03 31.00
CA GLY A 389 29.25 -12.10 31.79
C GLY A 389 29.80 -13.26 30.94
N GLY A 390 30.36 -12.97 29.76
CA GLY A 390 30.89 -14.00 28.84
C GLY A 390 29.84 -14.73 27.98
N SER A 391 28.54 -14.43 28.18
CA SER A 391 27.43 -15.01 27.40
C SER A 391 26.84 -13.99 26.41
N ILE A 392 26.56 -14.43 25.17
CA ILE A 392 25.93 -13.58 24.15
C ILE A 392 24.41 -13.55 24.36
N VAL A 393 23.90 -12.38 24.77
CA VAL A 393 22.47 -12.10 24.91
C VAL A 393 21.97 -11.36 23.69
N ARG A 394 20.89 -11.85 23.07
CA ARG A 394 20.20 -11.21 21.95
C ARG A 394 19.07 -10.32 22.44
N GLN A 395 18.93 -9.15 21.81
CA GLN A 395 17.85 -8.20 22.08
C GLN A 395 17.29 -7.61 20.79
N LEU A 396 15.97 -7.47 20.71
CA LEU A 396 15.27 -6.78 19.64
C LEU A 396 15.33 -5.27 19.91
N VAL A 397 15.82 -4.46 18.96
CA VAL A 397 15.95 -3.00 19.10
C VAL A 397 15.50 -2.28 17.83
N HIS A 398 15.08 -1.02 17.93
CA HIS A 398 14.83 -0.22 16.71
C HIS A 398 16.11 -0.07 15.90
N ASN A 399 16.00 -0.05 14.56
CA ASN A 399 17.14 0.03 13.66
C ASN A 399 18.00 1.30 13.90
N ASN A 400 17.36 2.42 14.25
CA ASN A 400 18.08 3.64 14.62
C ASN A 400 18.87 3.47 15.93
N CYS A 401 18.31 2.76 16.90
CA CYS A 401 19.00 2.46 18.16
C CYS A 401 20.17 1.50 17.91
N TYR A 402 19.97 0.47 17.07
CA TYR A 402 21.03 -0.44 16.63
C TYR A 402 22.20 0.30 15.98
N LYS A 403 21.92 1.21 15.04
CA LYS A 403 22.94 2.02 14.36
C LYS A 403 23.69 2.95 15.30
N ARG A 404 22.99 3.57 16.26
CA ARG A 404 23.62 4.42 17.30
C ARG A 404 24.51 3.61 18.22
N ASN A 405 24.04 2.45 18.68
CA ASN A 405 24.82 1.59 19.56
C ASN A 405 26.10 1.08 18.88
N LYS A 406 26.03 0.70 17.60
CA LYS A 406 27.19 0.31 16.79
C LYS A 406 28.20 1.42 16.46
N ARG A 407 27.84 2.69 16.68
CA ARG A 407 28.77 3.83 16.53
C ARG A 407 29.46 4.17 17.84
N ASN A 408 28.90 3.75 18.97
CA ASN A 408 29.41 4.02 20.31
C ASN A 408 30.20 2.84 20.91
N CYS A 409 30.09 1.65 20.30
CA CYS A 409 31.04 0.54 20.45
C CYS A 409 32.05 0.59 19.31
#